data_AF-A0A6C8H2E7-F1
#
_entry.id   AF-A0A6C8H2E7-F1
#
_cell.length_a   1.000
_cell.length_b   1.000
_cell.length_c   1.000
_cell.angle_alpha   90.00
_cell.angle_beta   90.00
_cell.angle_gamma   90.00
#
_symmetry.space_group_name_H-M   'P 1'
#
loop_
_entity.id
_entity.type
_entity.pdbx_description
1 polymer ?
#
loop_
_entity_poly.entity_id
_entity_poly.type
_entity_poly.pdbx_seq_one_letter_code
_entity_poly.pdbx_strand_id
1 'polypeptide(L)' 'MCYDNNSQSLLLALNFSLNESSVEKLECEIEVVIRSMENLYHILQDKGINLDTDYT' A
#
# COMPACT_ATOMS: atom_id res chain seq x y z
N MET A 1 7.35 2.30 1.87
CA MET A 1 6.76 1.75 3.11
C MET A 1 6.99 2.76 4.21
N CYS A 2 5.89 3.18 4.85
CA CYS A 2 5.87 4.27 5.82
C CYS A 2 5.03 3.84 7.03
N TYR A 3 5.25 4.49 8.17
CA TYR A 3 4.39 4.35 9.35
C TYR A 3 3.73 5.70 9.63
N ASP A 4 2.40 5.72 9.77
CA ASP A 4 1.66 6.92 10.19
C ASP A 4 1.35 6.84 11.68
N ASN A 5 1.84 7.82 12.43
CA ASN A 5 1.66 7.87 13.89
C ASN A 5 0.21 8.14 14.30
N ASN A 6 -0.61 8.76 13.44
CA ASN A 6 -1.99 9.10 13.78
C ASN A 6 -2.89 7.87 13.76
N SER A 7 -2.85 7.12 12.66
CA SER A 7 -3.58 5.86 12.50
C SER A 7 -2.85 4.65 13.09
N GLN A 8 -1.62 4.83 13.57
CA GLN A 8 -0.72 3.77 14.02
C GLN A 8 -0.56 2.63 12.98
N SER A 9 -0.68 2.97 11.69
CA SER A 9 -0.77 2.01 10.61
C SER A 9 0.47 2.02 9.72
N LEU A 10 0.77 0.85 9.16
CA LEU A 10 1.75 0.70 8.08
C LEU A 10 1.10 1.06 6.74
N LEU A 11 1.76 1.91 5.94
CA LEU A 11 1.23 2.43 4.68
C LEU A 11 2.22 2.24 3.53
N LEU A 12 1.69 2.00 2.32
CA LEU A 12 2.44 2.09 1.08
C LEU A 12 2.06 3.39 0.36
N ALA A 13 2.84 4.44 0.60
CA ALA A 13 2.68 5.72 -0.08
C ALA A 13 3.49 5.75 -1.39
N LEU A 14 2.83 6.15 -2.48
CA LEU A 14 3.43 6.31 -3.81
C LEU A 14 3.05 7.70 -4.36
N ASN A 15 4.03 8.43 -4.88
CA ASN A 15 3.78 9.74 -5.47
C ASN A 15 3.27 9.57 -6.91
N PHE A 16 2.12 10.16 -7.22
CA PHE A 16 1.58 10.21 -8.58
C PHE A 16 1.74 11.61 -9.17
N SER A 17 2.52 11.74 -10.24
CA SER A 17 2.69 13.02 -10.94
C SER A 17 1.43 13.39 -11.71
N LEU A 18 0.95 14.63 -11.52
CA LEU A 18 -0.19 15.18 -12.28
C LEU A 18 0.21 15.67 -13.68
N ASN A 19 1.50 15.85 -13.95
CA ASN A 19 1.96 16.21 -15.28
C ASN A 19 1.76 15.03 -16.23
N GLU A 20 1.06 15.27 -17.35
CA GLU A 20 0.70 14.24 -18.34
C GLU A 20 -0.03 13.02 -17.74
N SER A 21 -0.76 13.24 -16.65
CA SER A 21 -1.57 12.20 -16.02
C SER A 21 -2.81 11.89 -16.85
N SER A 22 -3.22 10.63 -16.82
CA SER A 22 -4.54 10.18 -17.28
C SER A 22 -5.14 9.22 -16.25
N VAL A 23 -6.43 8.92 -16.38
CA VAL A 23 -7.11 7.98 -15.48
C VAL A 23 -6.47 6.60 -15.59
N GLU A 24 -6.13 6.17 -16.79
CA GLU A 24 -5.49 4.87 -17.05
C GLU A 24 -4.13 4.77 -16.36
N LYS A 25 -3.33 5.86 -16.37
CA LYS A 25 -2.06 5.90 -15.64
C LYS A 25 -2.28 5.85 -14.13
N LEU A 26 -3.31 6.50 -13.61
CA LEU A 26 -3.64 6.44 -12.19
C LEU A 26 -4.07 5.02 -11.77
N GLU A 27 -4.92 4.36 -12.56
CA GLU A 27 -5.31 2.96 -12.33
C GLU A 27 -4.09 2.03 -12.32
N CYS A 28 -3.14 2.23 -13.26
CA CYS A 28 -1.90 1.46 -13.28
C CYS A 28 -1.05 1.67 -12.03
N GLU A 29 -0.93 2.90 -11.53
CA GLU A 29 -0.13 3.18 -10.33
C GLU A 29 -0.84 2.70 -9.05
N ILE A 30 -2.18 2.72 -9.00
CA ILE A 30 -2.96 2.09 -7.92
C ILE A 30 -2.72 0.57 -7.91
N GLU A 31 -2.73 -0.08 -9.08
CA GLU A 31 -2.45 -1.52 -9.22
C GLU A 31 -1.04 -1.88 -8.72
N VAL A 32 -0.05 -1.00 -8.95
CA VAL A 32 1.31 -1.17 -8.37
C VAL A 32 1.26 -1.17 -6.83
N VAL A 33 0.47 -0.29 -6.22
CA VAL A 33 0.31 -0.26 -4.76
C VAL A 33 -0.38 -1.53 -4.26
N ILE A 34 -1.45 -1.98 -4.92
CA ILE A 34 -2.18 -3.22 -4.56
C ILE A 34 -1.24 -4.42 -4.58
N ARG A 35 -0.51 -4.64 -5.68
CA ARG A 35 0.46 -5.76 -5.79
C ARG A 35 1.56 -5.66 -4.75
N SER A 36 1.98 -4.44 -4.40
CA SER A 36 2.97 -4.23 -3.34
C SER A 36 2.42 -4.59 -1.95
N MET A 37 1.13 -4.32 -1.70
CA MET A 37 0.44 -4.75 -0.48
C MET A 37 0.31 -6.27 -0.42
N GLU A 38 -0.09 -6.92 -1.52
CA GLU A 38 -0.18 -8.39 -1.63
C GLU A 38 1.18 -9.06 -1.34
N ASN A 39 2.25 -8.55 -1.97
CA ASN A 39 3.61 -9.05 -1.75
C ASN A 39 4.03 -8.90 -0.27
N LEU A 40 3.72 -7.76 0.34
CA LEU A 40 4.03 -7.53 1.74
C LEU A 40 3.26 -8.49 2.65
N TYR A 41 1.97 -8.70 2.38
CA TYR A 41 1.15 -9.63 3.14
C TYR A 41 1.71 -11.05 3.07
N HIS A 42 2.09 -11.52 1.88
CA HIS A 42 2.74 -12.83 1.71
C HIS A 42 4.05 -12.94 2.51
N ILE A 43 4.93 -11.92 2.45
CA ILE A 43 6.18 -11.92 3.20
C ILE A 43 5.95 -11.98 4.72
N LEU A 44 4.96 -11.23 5.22
CA LEU A 44 4.64 -11.19 6.65
C LEU A 44 4.00 -12.51 7.11
N GLN A 45 3.10 -13.07 6.29
CA GLN A 45 2.47 -14.37 6.54
C GLN A 45 3.51 -15.49 6.62
N ASP A 46 4.48 -15.54 5.69
CA ASP A 46 5.57 -16.52 5.70
C ASP A 46 6.43 -16.43 6.97
N LYS A 47 6.45 -15.26 7.62
CA LYS A 47 7.17 -15.00 8.88
C LYS A 47 6.29 -15.17 10.12
N GLY A 48 5.01 -15.52 9.97
CA GLY A 48 4.07 -15.63 11.07
C GLY A 48 3.71 -14.29 11.74
N ILE A 49 3.84 -13.18 11.01
CA ILE A 49 3.48 -11.84 11.46
C ILE A 49 2.18 -11.44 10.76
N ASN A 50 1.13 -11.11 11.50
CA ASN A 50 -0.11 -10.59 10.95
C ASN A 50 -0.26 -9.11 11.30
N LEU A 51 -0.71 -8.31 10.35
CA LEU A 51 -1.16 -6.94 10.62
C LEU A 51 -2.60 -6.99 11.13
N ASP A 52 -2.90 -6.18 12.14
CA ASP A 52 -4.27 -6.01 12.61
C ASP A 52 -5.12 -5.35 11.52
N THR A 53 -6.31 -5.89 11.28
CA THR A 53 -7.26 -5.41 10.26
C THR A 53 -8.51 -4.80 10.89
N ASP A 54 -8.64 -4.85 12.21
CA ASP A 54 -9.82 -4.38 12.92
C ASP A 54 -9.82 -2.84 12.99
N TYR A 55 -10.53 -2.22 12.05
CA TYR A 55 -10.96 -0.83 12.16
C TYR A 55 -12.12 -0.77 13.19
N THR A 56 -11.81 -0.48 14.45
CA THR A 56 -12.82 -0.06 15.46
C THR A 56 -12.91 1.45 15.57
#